data_AF-A0A4Y1ZLY6-F1
#
_entry.id   AF-A0A4Y1ZLY6-F1
#
_cell.length_a   1.000
_cell.length_b   1.000
_cell.length_c   1.000
_cell.angle_alpha   90.00
_cell.angle_beta   90.00
_cell.angle_gamma   90.00
#
_symmetry.space_group_name_H-M   'P 1'
#
loop_
_entity.id
_entity.type
_entity.pdbx_description
1 polymer ?
#
loop_
_entity_poly.entity_id
_entity_poly.type
_entity_poly.pdbx_seq_one_letter_code
_entity_poly.pdbx_strand_id
1 'polypeptide(L)'
;MINELPPNERKDHILMCGLWFGPHKPNMNVFLKPFVTELSNLSRSGFKWIDATNSKQIVTKVFPIICSSDAPARAAVQNFIQYNGKYGCGFCQHSGERVEKGKGFCRIYPLQQPLPEIVLLNNV
;
A
#
# COMPACT_ATOMS: atom_id res chain seq x y z
N MET A 1 -3.82 12.13 -1.19
CA MET A 1 -4.61 12.63 -2.34
C MET A 1 -6.06 12.33 -2.06
N ILE A 2 -6.95 13.29 -2.31
CA ILE A 2 -8.40 13.13 -2.17
C ILE A 2 -8.96 12.85 -3.57
N ASN A 3 -9.64 11.72 -3.77
CA ASN A 3 -10.08 11.29 -5.10
C ASN A 3 -11.29 12.09 -5.60
N GLU A 4 -12.05 12.64 -4.67
CA GLU A 4 -13.28 13.41 -4.89
C GLU A 4 -13.00 14.81 -5.43
N LEU A 5 -11.74 15.27 -5.41
CA LEU A 5 -11.34 16.54 -6.03
C LEU A 5 -11.19 16.41 -7.56
N PRO A 6 -11.38 17.51 -8.32
CA PRO A 6 -11.08 17.58 -9.74
C PRO A 6 -9.65 17.09 -10.05
N PRO A 7 -9.42 16.32 -11.14
CA PRO A 7 -8.11 15.70 -11.42
C PRO A 7 -6.92 16.66 -11.41
N ASN A 8 -7.11 17.89 -11.87
CA ASN A 8 -6.10 18.95 -11.91
C ASN A 8 -5.70 19.48 -10.52
N GLU A 9 -6.56 19.35 -9.50
CA GLU A 9 -6.33 19.85 -8.13
C GLU A 9 -5.77 18.79 -7.18
N ARG A 10 -5.93 17.50 -7.52
CA ARG A 10 -5.55 16.38 -6.65
C ARG A 10 -4.10 16.40 -6.18
N LYS A 11 -3.19 16.84 -7.05
CA LYS A 11 -1.74 16.90 -6.78
C LYS A 11 -1.37 17.98 -5.76
N ASP A 12 -2.16 19.05 -5.69
CA ASP A 12 -1.91 20.18 -4.80
C ASP A 12 -2.50 19.91 -3.40
N HIS A 13 -3.38 18.91 -3.29
CA HIS A 13 -4.04 18.47 -2.05
C HIS A 13 -3.52 17.10 -1.59
N ILE A 14 -2.21 16.89 -1.63
CA ILE A 14 -1.55 15.72 -1.05
C ILE A 14 -1.32 15.96 0.44
N LEU A 15 -1.99 15.17 1.28
CA LEU A 15 -1.78 15.16 2.72
C LEU A 15 -0.54 14.32 3.06
N MET A 16 0.45 14.93 3.71
CA MET A 16 1.59 14.22 4.28
C MET A 16 1.21 13.68 5.66
N CYS A 17 0.90 12.39 5.74
CA CYS A 17 0.45 11.75 6.98
C CYS A 17 1.58 11.16 7.84
N GLY A 18 2.81 11.13 7.34
CA GLY A 18 3.96 10.60 8.07
C GLY A 18 5.27 10.91 7.37
N LEU A 19 6.29 11.18 8.19
CA LEU A 19 7.67 11.40 7.76
C LEU A 19 8.57 10.61 8.70
N TRP A 20 9.50 9.84 8.14
CA TRP A 20 10.48 9.08 8.91
C TRP A 20 11.88 9.67 8.72
N PHE A 21 12.61 9.82 9.81
CA PHE A 21 14.02 10.21 9.80
C PHE A 21 14.82 9.25 10.68
N GLY A 22 15.85 8.64 10.10
CA GLY A 22 16.71 7.72 10.82
C GLY A 22 17.77 7.10 9.89
N PRO A 23 18.83 6.50 10.47
CA PRO A 23 19.93 5.90 9.70
C PRO A 23 19.51 4.65 8.93
N HIS A 24 18.34 4.08 9.24
CA HIS A 24 17.81 2.86 8.64
C HIS A 24 16.33 3.02 8.27
N LYS A 25 15.84 2.07 7.45
CA LYS A 25 14.42 1.99 7.09
C LYS A 25 13.55 1.82 8.34
N PRO A 26 12.36 2.43 8.40
CA PRO A 26 11.46 2.25 9.53
C PRO A 26 10.99 0.80 9.61
N ASN A 27 10.72 0.35 10.84
CA ASN A 27 9.84 -0.79 11.03
C ASN A 27 8.41 -0.35 10.66
N MET A 28 7.93 -0.76 9.49
CA MET A 28 6.64 -0.32 8.95
C MET A 28 5.45 -0.68 9.86
N ASN A 29 5.51 -1.80 10.58
CA ASN A 29 4.45 -2.20 11.51
C ASN A 29 4.31 -1.23 12.69
N VAL A 30 5.40 -0.57 13.09
CA VAL A 30 5.38 0.44 14.15
C VAL A 30 5.06 1.81 13.55
N PHE A 31 5.74 2.18 12.47
CA PHE A 31 5.62 3.49 11.83
C PHE A 31 4.20 3.76 11.31
N LEU A 32 3.56 2.78 10.67
CA LEU A 32 2.22 2.93 10.09
C LEU A 32 1.09 2.64 11.08
N LYS A 33 1.38 2.14 12.30
CA LYS A 33 0.32 1.75 13.25
C LYS A 33 -0.63 2.89 13.58
N PRO A 34 -0.18 4.12 13.89
CA PRO A 34 -1.10 5.24 14.14
C PRO A 34 -1.95 5.56 12.91
N PHE A 35 -1.34 5.60 11.73
CA PHE A 35 -2.01 5.92 10.46
C PHE A 35 -3.11 4.90 10.12
N VAL A 36 -2.81 3.60 10.19
CA VAL A 36 -3.78 2.53 9.91
C VAL A 36 -4.91 2.52 10.95
N THR A 37 -4.57 2.77 12.22
CA THR A 37 -5.58 2.85 13.30
C THR A 37 -6.55 3.99 13.03
N GLU A 38 -6.05 5.16 12.65
CA GLU A 38 -6.88 6.33 12.35
C GLU A 38 -7.74 6.11 11.10
N LEU A 39 -7.17 5.61 10.01
CA LEU A 39 -7.95 5.25 8.83
C LEU A 39 -9.04 4.21 9.12
N SER A 40 -8.76 3.24 10.00
CA SER A 40 -9.77 2.26 10.44
C SER A 40 -10.89 2.90 11.26
N ASN A 41 -10.61 3.98 11.99
CA ASN A 41 -11.64 4.73 12.69
C ASN A 41 -12.46 5.58 11.72
N LEU A 42 -11.79 6.27 10.79
CA LEU A 42 -12.45 7.10 9.78
C LEU A 42 -13.28 6.28 8.79
N SER A 43 -12.91 5.04 8.48
CA SER A 43 -13.70 4.17 7.62
C SER A 43 -14.95 3.63 8.32
N ARG A 44 -14.87 3.34 9.62
CA ARG A 44 -16.00 2.83 10.42
C ARG A 44 -16.96 3.94 10.82
N SER A 45 -16.42 4.97 11.48
CA SER A 45 -17.20 6.01 12.16
C SER A 45 -17.25 7.34 11.39
N GLY A 46 -16.24 7.61 10.55
CA GLY A 46 -16.10 8.90 9.88
C GLY A 46 -15.81 10.06 10.82
N PHE A 47 -15.89 11.29 10.30
CA PHE A 47 -15.77 12.53 11.05
C PHE A 47 -16.95 13.45 10.75
N LYS A 48 -17.33 14.27 11.74
CA LYS A 48 -18.46 15.20 11.65
C LYS A 48 -18.00 16.60 11.29
N TRP A 49 -18.73 17.27 10.42
CA TRP A 49 -18.50 18.68 10.07
C TRP A 49 -19.83 19.36 9.70
N ILE A 50 -19.83 20.69 9.69
CA ILE A 50 -20.99 21.49 9.28
C ILE A 50 -20.75 22.00 7.87
N ASP A 51 -21.68 21.72 6.97
CA ASP A 51 -21.65 22.21 5.61
C ASP A 51 -21.84 23.73 5.59
N ALA A 52 -20.85 24.46 5.06
CA ALA A 52 -20.90 25.91 4.98
C ALA A 52 -22.00 26.43 4.05
N THR A 53 -22.51 25.60 3.12
CA THR A 53 -23.51 26.00 2.13
C THR A 53 -24.94 25.92 2.65
N ASN A 54 -25.22 25.01 3.59
CA ASN A 54 -26.58 24.71 4.04
C ASN A 54 -26.71 24.48 5.56
N SER A 55 -25.63 24.66 6.32
CA SER A 55 -25.55 24.51 7.78
C SER A 55 -25.95 23.13 8.30
N LYS A 56 -26.00 22.10 7.46
CA LYS A 56 -26.30 20.73 7.91
C LYS A 56 -25.05 20.08 8.48
N GLN A 57 -25.25 19.30 9.54
CA GLN A 57 -24.23 18.39 10.02
C GLN A 57 -24.10 17.19 9.07
N ILE A 58 -22.88 16.94 8.61
CA ILE A 58 -22.53 15.83 7.72
C ILE A 58 -21.54 14.91 8.46
N VAL A 59 -21.65 13.61 8.21
CA VAL A 59 -20.66 12.60 8.61
C VAL A 59 -19.97 12.08 7.35
N THR A 60 -18.67 12.33 7.22
CA THR A 60 -17.87 11.84 6.09
C THR A 60 -17.01 10.67 6.52
N LYS A 61 -17.09 9.56 5.79
CA LYS A 61 -16.23 8.39 5.98
C LYS A 61 -15.07 8.40 4.99
N VAL A 62 -13.91 7.90 5.40
CA VAL A 62 -12.69 7.88 4.58
C VAL A 62 -12.29 6.43 4.29
N PHE A 63 -12.06 6.12 3.01
CA PHE A 63 -11.66 4.79 2.58
C PHE A 63 -10.32 4.85 1.81
N PRO A 64 -9.27 4.16 2.28
CA PRO A 64 -8.04 4.02 1.49
C PRO A 64 -8.28 3.05 0.34
N ILE A 65 -8.26 3.54 -0.90
CA ILE A 65 -8.55 2.71 -2.08
C ILE A 65 -7.28 2.08 -2.66
N ILE A 66 -6.19 2.84 -2.74
CA ILE A 66 -4.96 2.42 -3.43
C ILE A 66 -3.74 2.79 -2.57
N CYS A 67 -2.83 1.82 -2.40
CA CYS A 67 -1.49 2.04 -1.87
C CYS A 67 -0.47 1.96 -3.03
N SER A 68 -0.11 3.11 -3.59
CA SER A 68 0.91 3.17 -4.64
C SER A 68 2.30 3.10 -4.02
N SER A 69 3.00 1.99 -4.25
CA SER A 69 4.35 1.75 -3.74
C SER A 69 5.17 0.94 -4.75
N ASP A 70 6.48 1.21 -4.78
CA ASP A 70 7.41 0.38 -5.53
C ASP A 70 7.55 -1.03 -4.89
N ALA A 71 8.21 -1.97 -5.57
CA ALA A 71 8.29 -3.34 -5.08
C ALA A 71 8.98 -3.49 -3.70
N PRO A 72 10.11 -2.81 -3.41
CA PRO A 72 10.69 -2.82 -2.05
C PRO A 72 9.77 -2.28 -0.96
N ALA A 73 9.12 -1.13 -1.19
CA ALA A 73 8.25 -0.51 -0.20
C ALA A 73 6.98 -1.33 0.01
N ARG A 74 6.38 -1.85 -1.06
CA ARG A 74 5.22 -2.76 -0.99
C ARG A 74 5.53 -3.98 -0.13
N ALA A 75 6.69 -4.61 -0.33
CA ALA A 75 7.10 -5.75 0.48
C ALA A 75 7.26 -5.38 1.97
N ALA A 76 7.82 -4.21 2.28
CA ALA A 76 7.95 -3.74 3.66
C ALA A 76 6.58 -3.44 4.31
N VAL A 77 5.65 -2.83 3.58
CA VAL A 77 4.30 -2.50 4.06
C VAL A 77 3.44 -3.76 4.27
N GLN A 78 3.53 -4.72 3.35
CA GLN A 78 2.77 -5.98 3.42
C GLN A 78 3.45 -7.06 4.26
N ASN A 79 4.62 -6.79 4.82
CA ASN A 79 5.46 -7.77 5.51
C ASN A 79 5.76 -9.01 4.63
N PHE A 80 5.99 -8.79 3.35
CA PHE A 80 6.36 -9.82 2.37
C PHE A 80 7.87 -9.91 2.20
N ILE A 81 8.31 -11.05 1.66
CA ILE A 81 9.66 -11.18 1.13
C ILE A 81 9.81 -10.21 -0.06
N GLN A 82 10.92 -9.49 -0.10
CA GLN A 82 11.20 -8.57 -1.22
C GLN A 82 11.27 -9.32 -2.56
N TYR A 83 11.05 -8.59 -3.66
CA TYR A 83 10.97 -9.13 -5.03
C TYR A 83 12.14 -10.02 -5.48
N ASN A 84 13.32 -9.88 -4.85
CA ASN A 84 14.52 -10.69 -5.12
C ASN A 84 14.56 -12.05 -4.39
N GLY A 85 13.71 -12.25 -3.38
CA GLY A 85 13.63 -13.49 -2.62
C GLY A 85 13.03 -14.64 -3.42
N LYS A 86 13.18 -15.87 -2.90
CA LYS A 86 12.67 -17.08 -3.56
C LYS A 86 11.16 -17.01 -3.82
N TYR A 87 10.39 -16.43 -2.91
CA TYR A 87 8.94 -16.23 -3.02
C TYR A 87 8.60 -14.73 -3.05
N GLY A 88 9.35 -13.97 -3.86
CA GLY A 88 9.25 -12.51 -3.89
C GLY A 88 8.06 -11.95 -4.71
N CYS A 89 7.25 -12.81 -5.33
CA CYS A 89 6.07 -12.36 -6.07
C CYS A 89 5.05 -11.77 -5.09
N GLY A 90 4.58 -10.55 -5.37
CA GLY A 90 3.56 -9.90 -4.53
C GLY A 90 2.13 -10.39 -4.76
N PHE A 91 1.93 -11.35 -5.67
CA PHE A 91 0.60 -11.80 -6.11
C PHE A 91 0.39 -13.31 -5.96
N CYS A 92 1.45 -14.12 -5.83
CA CYS A 92 1.33 -15.57 -5.73
C CYS A 92 2.48 -16.15 -4.91
N GLN A 93 2.36 -17.42 -4.52
CA GLN A 93 3.39 -18.15 -3.75
C GLN A 93 4.34 -18.98 -4.64
N HIS A 94 4.39 -18.70 -5.94
CA HIS A 94 5.30 -19.41 -6.84
C HIS A 94 6.77 -19.13 -6.48
N SER A 95 7.59 -20.18 -6.42
CA SER A 95 9.04 -20.02 -6.17
C SER A 95 9.75 -19.56 -7.45
N GLY A 96 10.39 -18.41 -7.42
CA GLY A 96 11.25 -17.97 -8.50
C GLY A 96 12.67 -18.58 -8.42
N GLU A 97 13.27 -18.75 -9.59
CA GLU A 97 14.63 -19.25 -9.77
C GLU A 97 15.62 -18.09 -9.89
N ARG A 98 16.79 -18.23 -9.27
CA ARG A 98 17.86 -17.24 -9.38
C ARG A 98 18.72 -17.62 -10.58
N VAL A 99 18.80 -16.74 -11.58
CA VAL A 99 19.62 -16.95 -12.76
C VAL A 99 20.64 -15.83 -12.89
N GLU A 100 21.80 -16.16 -13.43
CA GLU A 100 22.83 -15.17 -13.75
C GLU A 100 22.37 -14.30 -14.93
N LYS A 101 22.58 -12.99 -14.80
CA LYS A 101 22.26 -12.01 -15.84
C LYS A 101 23.32 -10.91 -15.84
N GLY A 102 24.19 -10.93 -16.84
CA GLY A 102 25.35 -10.02 -16.91
C GLY A 102 26.27 -10.20 -15.70
N LYS A 103 26.60 -9.11 -15.00
CA LYS A 103 27.42 -9.14 -13.77
C LYS A 103 26.60 -9.38 -12.49
N GLY A 104 25.31 -9.70 -12.61
CA GLY A 104 24.41 -9.86 -11.48
C GLY A 104 23.51 -11.07 -11.62
N PHE A 105 22.44 -11.07 -10.83
CA PHE A 105 21.43 -12.12 -10.85
C PHE A 105 20.05 -11.50 -10.99
N CYS A 106 19.15 -12.20 -11.66
CA CYS A 106 17.73 -11.89 -11.62
C CYS A 106 16.93 -13.08 -11.10
N ARG A 107 15.75 -12.78 -10.56
CA ARG A 107 14.74 -13.77 -10.21
C ARG A 107 13.82 -13.95 -11.40
N ILE A 108 13.70 -15.16 -11.92
CA ILE A 108 12.74 -15.52 -12.98
C ILE A 108 11.65 -16.40 -12.39
N TYR A 109 10.47 -16.36 -13.01
CA TYR A 109 9.33 -17.20 -12.66
C TYR A 109 8.96 -18.00 -13.91
N PRO A 110 9.47 -19.23 -14.06
CA PRO A 110 9.15 -20.05 -15.22
C PRO A 110 7.64 -20.31 -15.32
N LEU A 111 7.12 -20.34 -16.54
CA LEU A 111 5.72 -20.68 -16.79
C LEU A 111 5.51 -22.15 -16.38
N GLN A 112 4.69 -22.37 -15.35
CA GLN A 112 4.28 -23.70 -14.90
C GLN A 112 2.79 -23.88 -15.16
N GLN A 113 2.39 -25.11 -15.49
CA GLN A 113 0.98 -25.52 -15.52
C GLN A 113 0.70 -26.55 -14.42
N PRO A 114 -0.41 -26.40 -13.66
CA PRO A 114 -1.36 -25.29 -13.72
C PRO A 114 -0.73 -23.96 -13.31
N LEU A 115 -1.32 -22.84 -13.77
CA LEU A 115 -0.86 -21.51 -13.37
C LEU A 115 -0.93 -21.38 -11.85
N PRO A 116 0.05 -20.72 -11.20
CA PRO A 116 0.02 -20.50 -9.77
C PRO A 116 -1.22 -19.71 -9.35
N GLU A 117 -1.81 -20.10 -8.23
CA GLU A 117 -2.95 -19.38 -7.66
C GLU A 117 -2.53 -17.95 -7.26
N ILE A 118 -3.33 -16.98 -7.67
CA ILE A 118 -3.14 -15.60 -7.26
C ILE A 118 -3.71 -15.45 -5.86
N VAL A 119 -2.84 -15.12 -4.91
CA VAL A 119 -3.21 -14.71 -3.57
C VAL A 119 -3.56 -13.23 -3.64
N LEU A 120 -4.79 -12.92 -4.04
CA LEU A 120 -5.35 -11.60 -3.80
C LEU A 120 -5.49 -11.41 -2.29
N LEU A 121 -5.09 -10.25 -1.78
CA LEU A 121 -5.33 -9.83 -0.40
C LEU A 121 -6.83 -9.62 -0.18
N ASN A 122 -7.61 -10.71 -0.15
CA ASN A 122 -9.03 -10.69 0.19
C ASN A 122 -9.27 -10.95 1.68
N ASN A 123 -8.21 -10.97 2.51
CA ASN A 123 -8.28 -11.28 3.94
C ASN A 123 -7.48 -10.28 4.82
N VAL A 124 -7.51 -8.99 4.49
CA VAL A 124 -7.20 -7.90 5.44
C VAL A 124 -8.32 -6.88 5.39
#